data_AF-A0A7Y7H8Y5-F1
#
_entry.id   AF-A0A7Y7H8Y5-F1
#
_cell.length_a   1.000
_cell.length_b   1.000
_cell.length_c   1.000
_cell.angle_alpha   90.00
_cell.angle_beta   90.00
_cell.angle_gamma   90.00
#
_symmetry.space_group_name_H-M   'P 1'
#
loop_
_entity.id
_entity.type
_entity.pdbx_description
1 polymer ?
#
loop_
_entity_poly.entity_id
_entity_poly.type
_entity_poly.pdbx_seq_one_letter_code
_entity_poly.pdbx_strand_id
1 'polypeptide(L)'
;MPYRFEEYRAAVLRDYEEQKASGKLPLKLAFPTVVNLKEHALSACKERFLRQDENVLISFFERQSDPDAYIDAINKADADIFRPVNYFLKGRTQSPEEKQIELLAWLTDFENRPYSNYISKVEEKKGVRTFINHIGSIPQALWERIPKKYLKLCMYVIIPVLFLTLFLLKNTDGPEHSVPGFVYVCESSTAIRYHLRNNCIGLRNCQHRIIKISLNEAKKTGRTLCHLEGG
;
A
#
# COMPACT_ATOMS: atom_id res chain seq x y z
N MET A 1 20.14 11.46 5.19
CA MET A 1 19.52 12.07 3.99
C MET A 1 18.03 12.26 4.23
N PRO A 2 17.54 13.49 4.44
CA PRO A 2 16.14 13.75 4.79
C PRO A 2 15.22 14.01 3.57
N TYR A 3 15.72 13.89 2.33
CA TYR A 3 15.02 14.25 1.09
C TYR A 3 13.91 13.27 0.62
N ARG A 4 13.61 12.22 1.37
CA ARG A 4 12.77 11.11 0.86
C ARG A 4 11.30 11.49 0.64
N PHE A 5 10.73 12.35 1.49
CA PHE A 5 9.33 12.76 1.35
C PHE A 5 9.11 13.76 0.21
N GLU A 6 10.04 14.69 -0.01
CA GLU A 6 9.96 15.65 -1.12
C GLU A 6 9.97 14.93 -2.49
N GLU A 7 10.69 13.81 -2.61
CA GLU A 7 10.62 12.96 -3.81
C GLU A 7 9.22 12.37 -4.03
N TYR A 8 8.57 11.88 -2.96
CA TYR A 8 7.20 11.37 -3.02
C TYR A 8 6.23 12.48 -3.41
N ARG A 9 6.33 13.65 -2.76
CA ARG A 9 5.54 14.82 -3.07
C ARG A 9 5.69 15.24 -4.55
N ALA A 10 6.91 15.28 -5.06
CA ALA A 10 7.15 15.61 -6.47
C ALA A 10 6.58 14.53 -7.42
N ALA A 11 6.60 13.25 -7.03
CA ALA A 11 6.03 12.16 -7.81
C ALA A 11 4.49 12.25 -7.89
N VAL A 12 3.83 12.47 -6.74
CA VAL A 12 2.37 12.62 -6.67
C VAL A 12 1.90 13.83 -7.49
N LEU A 13 2.60 14.96 -7.38
CA LEU A 13 2.28 16.16 -8.16
C LEU A 13 2.41 15.94 -9.66
N ARG A 14 3.50 15.30 -10.08
CA ARG A 14 3.75 15.02 -11.49
C ARG A 14 2.67 14.11 -12.06
N ASP A 15 2.32 13.05 -11.33
CA ASP A 15 1.24 12.15 -11.71
C ASP A 15 -0.10 12.91 -11.84
N TYR A 16 -0.45 13.76 -10.87
CA TYR A 16 -1.64 14.61 -10.97
C TYR A 16 -1.64 15.48 -12.24
N GLU A 17 -0.55 16.20 -12.52
CA GLU A 17 -0.46 17.06 -13.71
C GLU A 17 -0.47 16.26 -15.02
N GLU A 18 0.16 15.08 -15.07
CA GLU A 18 0.12 14.18 -16.22
C GLU A 18 -1.30 13.64 -16.47
N GLN A 19 -2.00 13.21 -15.42
CA GLN A 19 -3.38 12.75 -15.54
C GLN A 19 -4.32 13.90 -15.96
N LYS A 20 -4.03 15.14 -15.50
CA LYS A 20 -4.77 16.34 -15.90
C LYS A 20 -4.54 16.69 -17.36
N ALA A 21 -3.29 16.71 -17.81
CA ALA A 21 -2.91 17.03 -19.19
C ALA A 21 -3.41 15.98 -20.19
N SER A 22 -3.47 14.71 -19.77
CA SER A 22 -3.97 13.61 -20.61
C SER A 22 -5.50 13.48 -20.61
N GLY A 23 -6.23 14.28 -19.84
CA GLY A 23 -7.69 14.19 -19.71
C GLY A 23 -8.19 12.92 -19.02
N LYS A 24 -7.29 12.18 -18.33
CA LYS A 24 -7.64 10.98 -17.56
C LYS A 24 -8.31 11.32 -16.23
N LEU A 25 -8.01 12.48 -15.65
CA LEU A 25 -8.67 12.92 -14.42
C LEU A 25 -10.15 13.21 -14.67
N PRO A 26 -11.05 12.78 -13.76
CA PRO A 26 -12.42 13.28 -13.74
C PRO A 26 -12.43 14.81 -13.75
N LEU A 27 -13.37 15.40 -14.51
CA LEU A 27 -13.50 16.86 -14.66
C LEU A 27 -13.47 17.62 -13.32
N LYS A 28 -14.07 17.02 -12.28
CA LYS A 28 -14.11 17.55 -10.91
C LYS A 28 -12.72 17.70 -10.28
N LEU A 29 -11.78 16.80 -10.56
CA LEU A 29 -10.40 16.87 -10.06
C LEU A 29 -9.49 17.74 -10.93
N ALA A 30 -9.77 17.87 -12.22
CA ALA A 30 -9.06 18.80 -13.10
C ALA A 30 -9.30 20.27 -12.71
N PHE A 31 -10.50 20.57 -12.18
CA PHE A 31 -10.88 21.88 -11.65
C PHE A 31 -11.22 21.77 -10.15
N PRO A 32 -10.21 21.67 -9.28
CA PRO A 32 -10.44 21.39 -7.87
C PRO A 32 -11.18 22.55 -7.19
N THR A 33 -12.24 22.18 -6.49
CA THR A 33 -12.94 22.97 -5.47
C THR A 33 -13.08 22.09 -4.24
N VAL A 34 -13.31 22.70 -3.07
CA VAL A 34 -13.57 21.93 -1.84
C VAL A 34 -14.71 20.93 -2.04
N VAL A 35 -15.79 21.34 -2.72
CA VAL A 35 -16.94 20.49 -3.03
C VAL A 35 -16.54 19.35 -3.95
N ASN A 36 -15.82 19.63 -5.04
CA ASN A 36 -15.38 18.60 -5.99
C ASN A 36 -14.43 17.58 -5.34
N LEU A 37 -13.52 18.03 -4.48
CA LEU A 37 -12.61 17.14 -3.74
C LEU A 37 -13.38 16.24 -2.77
N LYS A 38 -14.37 16.80 -2.06
CA LYS A 38 -15.25 16.05 -1.15
C LYS A 38 -16.09 15.02 -1.90
N GLU A 39 -16.72 15.40 -3.00
CA GLU A 39 -17.49 14.48 -3.83
C GLU A 39 -16.63 13.35 -4.40
N HIS A 40 -15.40 13.67 -4.82
CA HIS A 40 -14.48 12.65 -5.30
C HIS A 40 -14.01 11.73 -4.16
N ALA A 41 -13.77 12.25 -2.96
CA ALA A 41 -13.50 11.44 -1.77
C ALA A 41 -14.64 10.45 -1.47
N LEU A 42 -15.90 10.89 -1.61
CA LEU A 42 -17.06 10.01 -1.45
C LEU A 42 -17.09 8.90 -2.51
N SER A 43 -16.83 9.23 -3.78
CA SER A 43 -16.72 8.24 -4.87
C SER A 43 -15.61 7.24 -4.59
N ALA A 44 -14.44 7.75 -4.18
CA ALA A 44 -13.27 6.96 -3.84
C ALA A 44 -13.56 5.93 -2.73
N CYS A 45 -14.22 6.35 -1.64
CA CYS A 45 -14.59 5.42 -0.57
C CYS A 45 -15.64 4.40 -1.01
N LYS A 46 -16.55 4.75 -1.93
CA LYS A 46 -17.57 3.80 -2.44
C LYS A 46 -16.99 2.77 -3.39
N GLU A 47 -16.09 3.19 -4.27
CA GLU A 47 -15.66 2.39 -5.44
C GLU A 47 -14.31 1.71 -5.22
N ARG A 48 -13.42 2.30 -4.41
CA ARG A 48 -12.01 1.89 -4.29
C ARG A 48 -11.49 1.96 -2.86
N PHE A 49 -12.30 1.52 -1.88
CA PHE A 49 -11.83 1.42 -0.50
C PHE A 49 -10.75 0.34 -0.36
N LEU A 50 -9.54 0.74 0.02
CA LEU A 50 -8.42 -0.16 0.28
C LEU A 50 -7.93 0.00 1.73
N ARG A 51 -7.67 -1.10 2.41
CA ARG A 51 -7.15 -1.08 3.81
C ARG A 51 -5.81 -0.35 3.94
N GLN A 52 -4.99 -0.34 2.90
CA GLN A 52 -3.72 0.40 2.92
C GLN A 52 -3.91 1.92 3.04
N ASP A 53 -5.07 2.43 2.63
CA ASP A 53 -5.41 3.86 2.67
C ASP A 53 -6.05 4.24 4.03
N GLU A 54 -6.30 3.28 4.93
CA GLU A 54 -6.98 3.54 6.20
C GLU A 54 -6.20 4.55 7.07
N ASN A 55 -4.86 4.53 7.03
CA ASN A 55 -4.04 5.46 7.79
C ASN A 55 -4.26 6.92 7.36
N VAL A 56 -4.37 7.19 6.05
CA VAL A 56 -4.66 8.54 5.57
C VAL A 56 -6.09 8.93 5.95
N LEU A 57 -7.07 8.03 5.79
CA LEU A 57 -8.45 8.30 6.18
C LEU A 57 -8.58 8.63 7.67
N ILE A 58 -7.93 7.87 8.55
CA ILE A 58 -7.91 8.11 10.01
C ILE A 58 -7.36 9.50 10.32
N SER A 59 -6.32 9.95 9.60
CA SER A 59 -5.68 11.24 9.87
C SER A 59 -6.58 12.47 9.59
N PHE A 60 -7.65 12.31 8.81
CA PHE A 60 -8.58 13.38 8.45
C PHE A 60 -10.01 13.18 8.97
N PHE A 61 -10.46 11.94 9.09
CA PHE A 61 -11.85 11.60 9.40
C PHE A 61 -12.01 10.75 10.66
N GLU A 62 -10.94 10.60 11.43
CA GLU A 62 -10.86 9.72 12.61
C GLU A 62 -11.07 8.24 12.24
N ARG A 63 -10.89 7.35 13.22
CA ARG A 63 -11.08 5.92 13.00
C ARG A 63 -12.57 5.60 12.93
N GLN A 64 -12.98 5.02 11.81
CA GLN A 64 -14.34 4.53 11.59
C GLN A 64 -14.40 2.99 11.63
N SER A 65 -15.60 2.43 11.81
CA SER A 65 -15.82 0.98 11.95
C SER A 65 -15.67 0.22 10.63
N ASP A 66 -16.08 0.85 9.53
CA ASP A 66 -16.26 0.25 8.21
C ASP A 66 -16.27 1.33 7.12
N PRO A 67 -16.24 0.94 5.83
CA PRO A 67 -16.27 1.89 4.72
C PRO A 67 -17.49 2.80 4.69
N ASP A 68 -18.68 2.33 5.09
CA ASP A 68 -19.90 3.13 5.10
C ASP A 68 -19.82 4.23 6.17
N ALA A 69 -19.27 3.92 7.34
CA ALA A 69 -18.99 4.91 8.37
C ALA A 69 -17.96 5.96 7.92
N TYR A 70 -16.96 5.59 7.10
CA TYR A 70 -16.08 6.57 6.44
C TYR A 70 -16.82 7.45 5.44
N ILE A 71 -17.74 6.90 4.65
CA ILE A 71 -18.57 7.67 3.71
C ILE A 71 -19.41 8.70 4.49
N ASP A 72 -20.02 8.31 5.61
CA ASP A 72 -20.78 9.21 6.48
C ASP A 72 -19.90 10.29 7.11
N ALA A 73 -18.70 9.94 7.58
CA ALA A 73 -17.74 10.88 8.14
C ALA A 73 -17.27 11.91 7.09
N ILE A 74 -16.95 11.45 5.87
CA ILE A 74 -16.59 12.32 4.76
C ILE A 74 -17.77 13.22 4.40
N ASN A 75 -19.00 12.70 4.36
CA ASN A 75 -20.17 13.50 4.02
C ASN A 75 -20.42 14.62 5.06
N LYS A 76 -20.14 14.36 6.35
CA LYS A 76 -20.24 15.34 7.44
C LYS A 76 -19.01 16.24 7.58
N ALA A 77 -17.91 15.92 6.90
CA ALA A 77 -16.65 16.64 7.01
C ALA A 77 -16.78 18.12 6.60
N ASP A 78 -16.10 18.98 7.37
CA ASP A 78 -15.99 20.41 7.10
C ASP A 78 -15.15 20.68 5.83
N ALA A 79 -15.44 21.79 5.17
CA ALA A 79 -14.65 22.33 4.07
C ALA A 79 -13.16 22.51 4.42
N ASP A 80 -12.84 22.74 5.69
CA ASP A 80 -11.50 22.94 6.23
C ASP A 80 -10.57 21.74 5.99
N ILE A 81 -11.10 20.52 5.88
CA ILE A 81 -10.30 19.31 5.59
C ILE A 81 -9.71 19.34 4.17
N PHE A 82 -10.51 19.78 3.18
CA PHE A 82 -10.10 19.78 1.78
C PHE A 82 -9.47 21.11 1.33
N ARG A 83 -9.66 22.19 2.10
CA ARG A 83 -9.15 23.52 1.78
C ARG A 83 -7.62 23.55 1.61
N PRO A 84 -6.79 22.90 2.46
CA PRO A 84 -5.34 22.86 2.29
C PRO A 84 -4.91 22.23 0.96
N VAL A 85 -5.51 21.10 0.58
CA VAL A 85 -5.23 20.44 -0.71
C VAL A 85 -5.66 21.34 -1.87
N ASN A 86 -6.85 21.94 -1.79
CA ASN A 86 -7.34 22.86 -2.81
C ASN A 86 -6.43 24.10 -2.98
N TYR A 87 -5.92 24.68 -1.89
CA TYR A 87 -4.99 25.82 -1.96
C TYR A 87 -3.65 25.41 -2.55
N PHE A 88 -3.16 24.25 -2.18
CA PHE A 88 -1.94 23.69 -2.75
C PHE A 88 -2.07 23.47 -4.27
N LEU A 89 -3.13 22.80 -4.73
CA LEU A 89 -3.37 22.57 -6.16
C LEU A 89 -3.58 23.86 -6.97
N LYS A 90 -4.02 24.94 -6.31
CA LYS A 90 -4.15 26.28 -6.93
C LYS A 90 -2.87 27.10 -6.87
N GLY A 91 -1.75 26.54 -6.41
CA GLY A 91 -0.48 27.24 -6.27
C GLY A 91 -0.45 28.30 -5.17
N ARG A 92 -1.45 28.33 -4.27
CA ARG A 92 -1.51 29.28 -3.15
C ARG A 92 -0.66 28.86 -1.96
N THR A 93 -0.30 27.58 -1.88
CA THR A 93 0.58 27.02 -0.85
C THR A 93 1.78 26.37 -1.54
N GLN A 94 3.00 26.72 -1.13
CA GLN A 94 4.22 26.16 -1.73
C GLN A 94 4.76 24.94 -0.97
N SER A 95 4.32 24.69 0.26
CA SER A 95 4.76 23.57 1.08
C SER A 95 3.57 23.07 1.91
N PRO A 96 2.74 22.17 1.36
CA PRO A 96 1.70 21.51 2.11
C PRO A 96 2.32 20.49 3.08
N GLU A 97 1.66 20.20 4.20
CA GLU A 97 2.15 19.16 5.13
C GLU A 97 2.01 17.76 4.49
N GLU A 98 2.67 16.77 5.09
CA GLU A 98 2.77 15.43 4.52
C GLU A 98 1.41 14.76 4.32
N LYS A 99 0.50 14.92 5.29
CA LYS A 99 -0.85 14.34 5.22
C LYS A 99 -1.68 14.89 4.06
N GLN A 100 -1.48 16.14 3.64
CA GLN A 100 -2.18 16.72 2.48
C GLN A 100 -1.71 16.08 1.18
N ILE A 101 -0.43 15.73 1.08
CA ILE A 101 0.12 14.99 -0.05
C ILE A 101 -0.40 13.56 -0.07
N GLU A 102 -0.49 12.90 1.09
CA GLU A 102 -1.09 11.57 1.20
C GLU A 102 -2.57 11.58 0.80
N LEU A 103 -3.32 12.61 1.24
CA LEU A 103 -4.72 12.78 0.85
C LEU A 103 -4.84 13.00 -0.66
N LEU A 104 -3.96 13.80 -1.26
CA LEU A 104 -3.94 14.00 -2.72
C LEU A 104 -3.63 12.69 -3.45
N ALA A 105 -2.60 11.96 -3.03
CA ALA A 105 -2.22 10.67 -3.61
C ALA A 105 -3.37 9.67 -3.55
N TRP A 106 -4.10 9.64 -2.43
CA TRP A 106 -5.32 8.86 -2.30
C TRP A 106 -6.41 9.34 -3.24
N LEU A 107 -6.68 10.64 -3.32
CA LEU A 107 -7.72 11.20 -4.20
C LEU A 107 -7.46 10.93 -5.69
N THR A 108 -6.21 10.95 -6.14
CA THR A 108 -5.85 10.77 -7.56
C THR A 108 -5.55 9.34 -7.95
N ASP A 109 -5.81 8.38 -7.05
CA ASP A 109 -5.50 6.97 -7.24
C ASP A 109 -4.02 6.71 -7.61
N PHE A 110 -3.10 7.44 -6.99
CA PHE A 110 -1.66 7.28 -7.24
C PHE A 110 -1.18 5.86 -6.92
N GLU A 111 -0.59 5.17 -7.90
CA GLU A 111 -0.26 3.73 -7.85
C GLU A 111 0.60 3.33 -6.63
N ASN A 112 1.51 4.21 -6.21
CA ASN A 112 2.53 3.89 -5.20
C ASN A 112 2.20 4.46 -3.81
N ARG A 113 0.96 4.87 -3.57
CA ARG A 113 0.52 5.34 -2.25
C ARG A 113 0.34 4.16 -1.26
N PRO A 114 0.34 4.43 0.05
CA PRO A 114 0.83 5.65 0.69
C PRO A 114 2.37 5.78 0.60
N TYR A 115 2.94 6.82 1.20
CA TYR A 115 4.39 7.07 1.19
C TYR A 115 5.24 5.84 1.56
N SER A 116 4.79 5.01 2.51
CA SER A 116 5.49 3.78 2.88
C SER A 116 5.67 2.83 1.70
N ASN A 117 4.65 2.66 0.86
CA ASN A 117 4.70 1.79 -0.31
C ASN A 117 5.63 2.39 -1.39
N TYR A 118 5.58 3.70 -1.57
CA TYR A 118 6.49 4.41 -2.46
C TYR A 118 7.95 4.19 -2.05
N ILE A 119 8.26 4.30 -0.77
CA ILE A 119 9.62 4.08 -0.26
C ILE A 119 10.07 2.64 -0.47
N SER A 120 9.23 1.64 -0.18
CA SER A 120 9.57 0.24 -0.43
C SER A 120 9.93 0.00 -1.91
N LYS A 121 9.12 0.54 -2.84
CA LYS A 121 9.39 0.44 -4.28
C LYS A 121 10.65 1.19 -4.72
N VAL A 122 10.94 2.35 -4.13
CA VAL A 122 12.17 3.11 -4.41
C VAL A 122 13.41 2.36 -3.92
N GLU A 123 13.35 1.76 -2.73
CA GLU A 123 14.44 0.97 -2.17
C GLU A 123 14.70 -0.31 -2.98
N GLU A 124 13.64 -0.99 -3.42
CA GLU A 124 13.74 -2.13 -4.33
C GLU A 124 14.45 -1.75 -5.64
N LYS A 125 14.02 -0.66 -6.29
CA LYS A 125 14.64 -0.16 -7.54
C LYS A 125 16.11 0.23 -7.33
N LYS A 126 16.46 0.82 -6.18
CA LYS A 126 17.85 1.14 -5.82
C LYS A 126 18.68 -0.14 -5.66
N GLY A 127 18.13 -1.18 -5.04
CA GLY A 127 18.78 -2.48 -4.93
C GLY A 127 19.10 -3.09 -6.29
N VAL A 128 18.10 -3.14 -7.18
CA VAL A 128 18.26 -3.65 -8.55
C VAL A 128 19.30 -2.85 -9.33
N ARG A 129 19.25 -1.51 -9.27
CA ARG A 129 20.23 -0.64 -9.95
C ARG A 129 21.65 -0.84 -9.42
N THR A 130 21.81 -1.02 -8.12
CA THR A 130 23.10 -1.31 -7.50
C THR A 130 23.67 -2.64 -8.00
N PHE A 131 22.83 -3.66 -8.11
CA PHE A 131 23.21 -4.96 -8.65
C PHE A 131 23.61 -4.87 -10.14
N ILE A 132 22.84 -4.15 -10.96
CA ILE A 132 23.17 -3.93 -12.38
C ILE A 132 24.51 -3.21 -12.53
N ASN A 133 24.75 -2.15 -11.73
CA ASN A 133 26.01 -1.43 -11.75
C ASN A 133 27.19 -2.34 -11.34
N HIS A 134 26.98 -3.21 -10.34
CA HIS A 134 28.00 -4.18 -9.94
C HIS A 134 28.33 -5.17 -11.07
N ILE A 135 27.31 -5.72 -11.76
CA ILE A 135 27.52 -6.57 -12.93
C ILE A 135 28.27 -5.82 -14.04
N GLY A 136 27.87 -4.58 -14.33
CA GLY A 136 28.51 -3.74 -15.36
C GLY A 136 29.95 -3.37 -15.04
N SER A 137 30.35 -3.41 -13.76
CA SER A 137 31.73 -3.15 -13.33
C SER A 137 32.68 -4.35 -13.48
N ILE A 138 32.16 -5.53 -13.86
CA ILE A 138 32.98 -6.73 -14.10
C ILE A 138 33.87 -6.51 -15.34
N PRO A 139 35.21 -6.64 -15.23
CA PRO A 139 36.12 -6.45 -16.36
C PRO A 139 35.78 -7.32 -17.57
N GLN A 140 35.88 -6.78 -18.77
CA GLN A 140 35.50 -7.49 -20.00
C GLN A 140 36.28 -8.81 -20.21
N ALA A 141 37.55 -8.86 -19.77
CA ALA A 141 38.37 -10.08 -19.83
C ALA A 141 37.84 -11.25 -18.98
N LEU A 142 37.03 -10.97 -17.94
CA LEU A 142 36.36 -12.01 -17.15
C LEU A 142 35.19 -12.63 -17.93
N TRP A 143 34.46 -11.82 -18.70
CA TRP A 143 33.39 -12.31 -19.59
C TRP A 143 33.94 -13.20 -20.71
N GLU A 144 35.12 -12.87 -21.25
CA GLU A 144 35.77 -13.66 -22.31
C GLU A 144 36.35 -15.00 -21.84
N ARG A 145 36.60 -15.16 -20.53
CA ARG A 145 37.04 -16.43 -19.94
C ARG A 145 35.91 -17.46 -19.79
N ILE A 146 34.65 -17.04 -19.94
CA ILE A 146 33.52 -17.96 -19.86
C ILE A 146 33.49 -18.79 -21.17
N PRO A 147 33.65 -20.12 -21.10
CA PRO A 147 33.67 -20.94 -22.32
C PRO A 147 32.33 -20.81 -23.04
N LYS A 148 32.36 -20.54 -24.37
CA LYS A 148 31.17 -20.28 -25.20
C LYS A 148 30.07 -21.34 -25.07
N LYS A 149 30.44 -22.59 -24.73
CA LYS A 149 29.50 -23.70 -24.44
C LYS A 149 28.57 -23.40 -23.26
N TYR A 150 29.07 -22.74 -22.21
CA TYR A 150 28.26 -22.34 -21.05
C TYR A 150 27.41 -21.11 -21.34
N LEU A 151 27.87 -20.19 -22.20
CA LEU A 151 27.06 -19.06 -22.64
C LEU A 151 25.84 -19.53 -23.43
N LYS A 152 26.04 -20.46 -24.37
CA LYS A 152 24.95 -21.11 -25.12
C LYS A 152 24.02 -21.88 -24.18
N LEU A 153 24.57 -22.63 -23.22
CA LEU A 153 23.77 -23.36 -22.22
C LEU A 153 22.91 -22.39 -21.38
N CYS A 154 23.47 -21.29 -20.89
CA CYS A 154 22.72 -20.27 -20.16
C CYS A 154 21.59 -19.69 -21.01
N MET A 155 21.89 -19.32 -22.26
CA MET A 155 20.94 -18.63 -23.12
C MET A 155 19.79 -19.53 -23.60
N TYR A 156 20.07 -20.81 -23.89
CA TYR A 156 19.07 -21.74 -24.45
C TYR A 156 18.39 -22.63 -23.42
N VAL A 157 18.96 -22.78 -22.23
CA VAL A 157 18.40 -23.67 -21.19
C VAL A 157 18.04 -22.87 -19.95
N ILE A 158 18.97 -22.11 -19.39
CA ILE A 158 18.75 -21.46 -18.08
C ILE A 158 17.80 -20.26 -18.20
N ILE A 159 17.97 -19.39 -19.19
CA ILE A 159 17.10 -18.21 -19.38
C ILE A 159 15.65 -18.62 -19.69
N PRO A 160 15.37 -19.55 -20.64
CA PRO A 160 14.01 -19.98 -20.93
C PRO A 160 13.37 -20.75 -19.77
N VAL A 161 14.15 -21.58 -19.05
CA VAL A 161 13.65 -22.27 -17.85
C VAL A 161 13.32 -21.27 -16.74
N LEU A 162 14.19 -20.29 -16.48
CA LEU A 162 13.91 -19.22 -15.51
C LEU A 162 12.72 -18.35 -15.92
N PHE A 163 12.57 -18.07 -17.21
CA PHE A 163 11.45 -17.31 -17.72
C PHE A 163 10.14 -18.10 -17.64
N LEU A 164 10.19 -19.41 -17.93
CA LEU A 164 9.06 -20.33 -17.78
C LEU A 164 8.68 -20.53 -16.31
N THR A 165 9.64 -20.68 -15.40
CA THR A 165 9.34 -20.78 -13.96
C THR A 165 8.73 -19.47 -13.43
N LEU A 166 9.25 -18.31 -13.81
CA LEU A 166 8.67 -17.02 -13.46
C LEU A 166 7.26 -16.82 -14.05
N PHE A 167 7.02 -17.29 -15.28
CA PHE A 167 5.69 -17.25 -15.91
C PHE A 167 4.69 -18.18 -15.20
N LEU A 168 5.13 -19.37 -14.78
CA LEU A 168 4.31 -20.30 -14.01
C LEU A 168 4.03 -19.79 -12.58
N LEU A 169 4.95 -19.04 -11.96
CA LEU A 169 4.76 -18.41 -10.66
C LEU A 169 3.84 -17.16 -10.69
N LYS A 170 3.63 -16.54 -11.86
CA LYS A 170 2.69 -15.40 -12.00
C LYS A 170 1.22 -15.82 -12.07
N ASN A 171 0.94 -17.10 -12.28
CA ASN A 171 -0.44 -17.61 -12.38
C ASN A 171 -1.01 -18.09 -11.04
N THR A 172 -0.33 -17.82 -9.93
CA THR A 172 -0.85 -18.06 -8.59
C THR A 172 -1.27 -16.74 -7.93
N ASP A 173 -2.17 -15.99 -8.55
CA ASP A 173 -3.01 -15.06 -7.81
C ASP A 173 -4.09 -15.88 -7.07
N GLY A 174 -3.63 -16.74 -6.15
CA GLY A 174 -4.48 -17.17 -5.05
C GLY A 174 -4.70 -15.97 -4.13
N PRO A 175 -5.81 -15.91 -3.38
CA PRO A 175 -6.02 -14.83 -2.42
C PRO A 175 -4.81 -14.79 -1.49
N GLU A 176 -4.08 -13.68 -1.56
CA GLU A 176 -2.86 -13.41 -0.82
C GLU A 176 -3.09 -13.70 0.66
N HIS A 177 -2.69 -14.88 1.12
CA HIS A 177 -2.72 -15.25 2.53
C HIS A 177 -1.46 -14.70 3.20
N SER A 178 -1.27 -13.38 3.08
CA SER A 178 -0.24 -12.67 3.83
C SER A 178 -0.53 -12.88 5.31
N VAL A 179 0.39 -13.54 6.00
CA VAL A 179 0.28 -13.77 7.44
C VAL A 179 0.15 -12.41 8.11
N PRO A 180 -0.99 -12.08 8.74
CA PRO A 180 -1.20 -10.75 9.26
C PRO A 180 -0.22 -10.50 10.41
N GLY A 181 0.42 -9.33 10.42
CA GLY A 181 1.31 -8.93 11.52
C GLY A 181 0.60 -8.84 12.88
N PHE A 182 -0.74 -8.84 12.87
CA PHE A 182 -1.60 -8.73 14.04
C PHE A 182 -2.69 -9.80 14.02
N VAL A 183 -3.08 -10.25 15.22
CA VAL A 183 -4.10 -11.25 15.46
C VAL A 183 -5.09 -10.75 16.52
N TYR A 184 -6.27 -11.33 16.54
CA TYR A 184 -7.35 -11.01 17.46
C TYR A 184 -7.43 -12.06 18.56
N VAL A 185 -7.57 -11.59 19.81
CA VAL A 185 -7.64 -12.44 21.01
C VAL A 185 -8.80 -11.97 21.89
N CYS A 186 -9.55 -12.91 22.46
CA CYS A 186 -10.61 -12.63 23.46
C CYS A 186 -9.90 -12.38 24.82
N GLU A 187 -10.19 -11.27 25.51
CA GLU A 187 -9.50 -10.81 26.75
C GLU A 187 -9.87 -11.64 28.01
N SER A 188 -10.46 -12.82 27.86
CA SER A 188 -10.75 -13.69 29.00
C SER A 188 -9.47 -14.36 29.53
N SER A 189 -9.41 -14.59 30.84
CA SER A 189 -8.34 -15.35 31.48
C SER A 189 -8.24 -16.80 30.98
N THR A 190 -9.30 -17.30 30.34
CA THR A 190 -9.43 -18.65 29.78
C THR A 190 -9.13 -18.74 28.29
N ALA A 191 -8.79 -17.63 27.62
CA ALA A 191 -8.59 -17.61 26.17
C ALA A 191 -7.27 -18.28 25.77
N ILE A 192 -7.38 -19.46 25.15
CA ILE A 192 -6.25 -20.29 24.68
C ILE A 192 -5.93 -20.10 23.18
N ARG A 193 -6.77 -19.40 22.43
CA ARG A 193 -6.66 -19.28 20.96
C ARG A 193 -6.58 -17.84 20.49
N TYR A 194 -5.87 -17.61 19.40
CA TYR A 194 -5.86 -16.36 18.63
C TYR A 194 -6.46 -16.57 17.23
N HIS A 195 -6.93 -15.48 16.63
CA HIS A 195 -7.66 -15.48 15.36
C HIS A 195 -7.03 -14.52 14.36
N LEU A 196 -6.96 -14.89 13.08
CA LEU A 196 -6.44 -14.04 12.01
C LEU A 196 -7.45 -12.95 11.61
N ARG A 197 -8.75 -13.24 11.77
CA ARG A 197 -9.84 -12.30 11.48
C ARG A 197 -10.67 -12.04 12.73
N ASN A 198 -11.17 -10.81 12.88
CA ASN A 198 -12.01 -10.41 14.01
C ASN A 198 -13.40 -11.06 13.97
N ASN A 199 -13.88 -11.45 12.79
CA ASN A 199 -15.20 -12.03 12.55
C ASN A 199 -15.19 -13.56 12.48
N CYS A 200 -14.14 -14.21 13.00
CA CYS A 200 -14.07 -15.65 13.08
C CYS A 200 -15.29 -16.23 13.83
N ILE A 201 -15.78 -17.39 13.39
CA ILE A 201 -16.89 -18.10 14.04
C ILE A 201 -16.62 -18.30 15.54
N GLY A 202 -15.37 -18.57 15.91
CA GLY A 202 -14.96 -18.71 17.32
C GLY A 202 -15.03 -17.43 18.14
N LEU A 203 -15.07 -16.25 17.51
CA LEU A 203 -15.22 -14.95 18.17
C LEU A 203 -16.65 -14.40 18.09
N ARG A 204 -17.50 -14.90 17.17
CA ARG A 204 -18.86 -14.41 16.92
C ARG A 204 -19.74 -14.34 18.18
N ASN A 205 -19.52 -15.26 19.12
CA ASN A 205 -20.27 -15.33 20.38
C ASN A 205 -19.40 -15.02 21.63
N CYS A 206 -18.17 -14.47 21.48
CA CYS A 206 -17.34 -14.08 22.64
C CYS A 206 -18.03 -12.89 23.33
N GLN A 207 -18.34 -13.05 24.63
CA GLN A 207 -18.93 -12.00 25.47
C GLN A 207 -17.89 -11.04 26.06
N HIS A 208 -16.60 -11.37 25.91
CA HIS A 208 -15.48 -10.56 26.41
C HIS A 208 -14.96 -9.64 25.31
N ARG A 209 -14.15 -8.65 25.70
CA ARG A 209 -13.52 -7.72 24.77
C ARG A 209 -12.55 -8.45 23.85
N ILE A 210 -12.61 -8.13 22.56
CA ILE A 210 -11.66 -8.64 21.56
C ILE A 210 -10.55 -7.61 21.40
N ILE A 211 -9.31 -7.99 21.70
CA ILE A 211 -8.12 -7.15 21.59
C ILE A 211 -7.29 -7.56 20.37
N LYS A 212 -6.66 -6.58 19.72
CA LYS A 212 -5.75 -6.78 18.60
C LYS A 212 -4.32 -6.69 19.10
N ILE A 213 -3.58 -7.79 19.02
CA ILE A 213 -2.19 -7.90 19.47
C ILE A 213 -1.29 -8.40 18.34
N SER A 214 0.03 -8.33 18.51
CA SER A 214 0.94 -8.87 17.50
C SER A 214 0.94 -10.40 17.48
N LEU A 215 1.19 -11.03 16.33
CA LEU A 215 1.29 -12.49 16.21
C LEU A 215 2.36 -13.06 17.16
N ASN A 216 3.48 -12.33 17.33
CA ASN A 216 4.57 -12.73 18.21
C ASN A 216 4.17 -12.70 19.69
N GLU A 217 3.38 -11.70 20.09
CA GLU A 217 2.87 -11.59 21.45
C GLU A 217 1.87 -12.71 21.76
N ALA A 218 0.95 -13.01 20.84
CA ALA A 218 0.01 -14.12 21.00
C ALA A 218 0.75 -15.46 21.19
N LYS A 219 1.78 -15.72 20.38
CA LYS A 219 2.62 -16.93 20.50
C LYS A 219 3.41 -16.96 21.81
N LYS A 220 3.98 -15.84 22.25
CA LYS A 220 4.68 -15.73 23.56
C LYS A 220 3.76 -16.05 24.73
N THR A 221 2.49 -15.70 24.65
CA THR A 221 1.48 -16.03 25.67
C THR A 221 0.96 -17.47 25.61
N GLY A 222 1.55 -18.33 24.77
CA GLY A 222 1.19 -19.75 24.65
C GLY A 222 -0.14 -20.00 23.92
N ARG A 223 -0.70 -18.99 23.25
CA ARG A 223 -1.97 -19.13 22.52
C ARG A 223 -1.74 -19.78 21.15
N THR A 224 -2.69 -20.60 20.73
CA THR A 224 -2.64 -21.34 19.46
C THR A 224 -3.60 -20.76 18.42
N LEU A 225 -3.34 -21.01 17.14
CA LEU A 225 -4.22 -20.54 16.07
C LEU A 225 -5.60 -21.23 16.17
N CYS A 226 -6.67 -20.49 15.90
CA CYS A 226 -8.00 -21.06 15.78
C CYS A 226 -8.03 -22.19 14.74
N HIS A 227 -8.54 -23.37 15.11
CA HIS A 227 -8.60 -24.53 14.22
C HIS A 227 -9.38 -24.27 12.91
N LEU A 228 -10.37 -23.37 12.95
CA LEU A 228 -11.18 -22.98 11.79
C LEU A 228 -10.44 -22.07 10.79
N GLU A 229 -9.27 -21.57 11.18
CA GLU A 229 -8.46 -20.66 10.36
C GLU A 229 -7.08 -21.24 10.02
N GLY A 230 -6.78 -22.47 10.47
CA GLY A 230 -5.48 -23.12 10.31
C GLY A 230 -5.47 -24.29 9.32
N GLY A 231 -6.45 -24.36 8.42
CA GLY A 231 -6.58 -25.38 7.38
C GLY A 231 -6.39 -24.81 5.98
#